data_AF-A0A7K0QZD5-F1
#
_entry.id   AF-A0A7K0QZD5-F1
#
_cell.length_a   1.000
_cell.length_b   1.000
_cell.length_c   1.000
_cell.angle_alpha   90.00
_cell.angle_beta   90.00
_cell.angle_gamma   90.00
#
_symmetry.space_group_name_H-M   'P 1'
#
loop_
_entity.id
_entity.type
_entity.pdbx_description
1 polymer ?
#
loop_
_entity_poly.entity_id
_entity_poly.type
_entity_poly.pdbx_seq_one_letter_code
_entity_poly.pdbx_strand_id
1 'polypeptide(L)' 'MPAVTVADITVLPRVNEVPGARARSVKSVTTAPQGYEGEGFPVRRTFAGIDMAELDPFIMMDQMGE' A
#
# COMPACT_ATOMS: atom_id res chain seq x y z
N MET A 1 9.25 -2.61 -18.58
CA MET A 1 9.88 -3.55 -17.64
C MET A 1 10.05 -4.90 -18.34
N PRO A 2 11.25 -5.51 -18.35
CA PRO A 2 11.44 -6.85 -18.91
C PRO A 2 10.74 -7.90 -18.04
N ALA A 3 10.18 -8.93 -18.68
CA ALA A 3 9.62 -10.07 -17.95
C ALA A 3 10.75 -10.87 -17.30
N VAL A 4 10.60 -11.19 -16.01
CA VAL A 4 11.54 -12.03 -15.26
C VAL A 4 10.94 -13.42 -15.12
N THR A 5 11.61 -14.43 -15.67
CA THR A 5 11.23 -15.84 -15.50
C THR A 5 12.06 -16.44 -14.38
N VAL A 6 11.40 -17.06 -13.39
CA VAL A 6 12.05 -17.76 -12.28
C VAL A 6 11.86 -19.28 -12.42
N ALA A 7 12.81 -20.06 -11.92
CA ALA A 7 12.74 -21.52 -11.97
C ALA A 7 11.60 -22.10 -11.11
N ASP A 8 11.27 -21.42 -10.00
CA ASP A 8 10.20 -21.81 -9.08
C ASP A 8 9.52 -20.56 -8.52
N ILE A 9 8.22 -20.39 -8.83
CA ILE A 9 7.41 -19.25 -8.39
C ILE A 9 6.95 -19.34 -6.94
N THR A 10 7.18 -20.48 -6.28
CA THR A 10 6.80 -20.71 -4.88
C THR A 10 7.91 -20.38 -3.88
N VAL A 11 9.13 -20.12 -4.39
CA VAL A 11 10.30 -19.79 -3.57
C VAL A 11 10.53 -18.29 -3.60
N LEU A 12 10.36 -17.64 -2.45
CA LEU A 12 10.71 -16.24 -2.25
C LEU A 12 11.97 -16.13 -1.37
N PRO A 13 12.97 -15.32 -1.76
CA PRO A 13 14.07 -14.99 -0.86
C PRO A 13 13.55 -14.41 0.46
N ARG A 14 14.13 -14.84 1.57
CA ARG A 14 13.84 -14.22 2.87
C ARG A 14 14.41 -12.80 2.88
N VAL A 15 13.60 -11.85 3.33
CA VAL A 15 14.07 -10.49 3.62
C VAL A 15 14.77 -10.54 4.97
N ASN A 16 16.08 -10.25 4.98
CA ASN A 16 16.86 -10.16 6.20
C ASN A 16 16.77 -8.74 6.75
N GLU A 17 16.77 -8.60 8.08
CA GLU A 17 16.93 -7.30 8.72
C GLU A 17 18.32 -6.71 8.40
N VAL A 18 18.37 -5.39 8.26
CA VAL A 18 19.62 -4.65 8.04
C VAL A 18 20.10 -4.14 9.40
N PRO A 19 21.25 -4.62 9.92
CA PRO A 19 21.78 -4.16 11.20
C PRO A 19 22.01 -2.65 11.21
N GLY A 20 21.53 -1.97 12.26
CA GLY A 20 21.65 -0.52 12.38
C GLY A 20 20.63 0.29 11.56
N ALA A 21 19.68 -0.35 10.86
CA ALA A 21 18.59 0.37 10.23
C ALA A 21 17.69 1.06 11.27
N ARG A 22 17.29 2.29 10.97
CA ARG A 22 16.36 3.07 11.80
C ARG A 22 14.98 3.11 11.15
N ALA A 23 13.93 2.98 11.96
CA ALA A 23 12.57 3.19 11.49
C ALA A 23 12.39 4.61 10.91
N ARG A 24 11.71 4.70 9.77
CA ARG A 24 11.32 5.98 9.17
C ARG A 24 10.31 6.68 10.09
N SER A 25 10.43 8.00 10.24
CA SER A 25 9.48 8.79 11.02
C SER A 25 8.12 8.87 10.33
N VAL A 26 7.05 8.93 11.11
CA VAL A 26 5.70 9.19 10.58
C VAL A 26 5.65 10.62 10.04
N LYS A 27 5.26 10.77 8.78
CA LYS A 27 5.10 12.07 8.13
C LYS A 27 3.77 12.74 8.47
N SER A 28 2.69 11.96 8.47
CA SER A 28 1.33 12.42 8.76
C SER A 28 0.44 11.26 9.23
N VAL A 29 -0.66 11.62 9.90
CA VAL A 29 -1.75 10.71 10.26
C VAL A 29 -3.05 11.38 9.82
N THR A 30 -3.82 10.69 8.99
CA THR A 30 -5.07 11.21 8.43
C THR A 30 -6.17 10.16 8.58
N THR A 31 -7.37 10.60 8.90
CA THR A 31 -8.55 9.72 8.94
C THR A 31 -9.10 9.56 7.53
N ALA A 32 -9.13 8.32 7.03
CA ALA A 32 -9.67 8.00 5.72
C ALA A 32 -11.19 8.30 5.65
N PRO A 33 -11.66 9.06 4.65
CA PRO A 33 -13.08 9.30 4.46
C PRO A 33 -13.81 8.01 4.06
N GLN A 34 -15.03 7.84 4.57
CA GLN A 34 -15.91 6.75 4.21
C GLN A 34 -16.68 7.06 2.92
N GLY A 35 -17.01 6.03 2.16
CA GLY A 35 -17.85 6.10 0.98
C GLY A 35 -18.50 4.76 0.65
N TYR A 36 -19.17 4.71 -0.49
CA TYR A 36 -19.75 3.49 -1.05
C TYR A 36 -19.25 3.30 -2.48
N GLU A 37 -18.90 2.07 -2.85
CA GLU A 37 -18.46 1.70 -4.19
C GLU A 37 -19.20 0.47 -4.73
N GLY A 38 -19.25 0.34 -6.06
CA GLY A 38 -20.01 -0.73 -6.74
C GLY A 38 -21.49 -0.73 -6.35
N GLU A 39 -22.01 -1.90 -5.97
CA GLU A 39 -23.40 -2.14 -5.54
C GLU A 39 -23.69 -1.65 -4.10
N GLY A 40 -22.99 -0.62 -3.62
CA GLY A 40 -23.18 -0.07 -2.28
C GLY A 40 -22.30 -0.69 -1.20
N PHE A 41 -21.10 -1.16 -1.56
CA PHE A 41 -20.14 -1.67 -0.57
C PHE A 41 -19.51 -0.52 0.22
N PRO A 42 -19.53 -0.57 1.57
CA PRO A 42 -18.87 0.46 2.38
C PRO A 42 -17.35 0.32 2.28
N VAL A 43 -16.69 1.46 2.04
CA VAL A 43 -15.23 1.54 1.93
C VAL A 43 -14.67 2.73 2.70
N ARG A 44 -13.41 2.64 3.13
CA ARG A 44 -12.59 3.78 3.56
C ARG A 44 -11.45 4.03 2.58
N ARG A 45 -11.43 5.22 1.97
CA ARG A 45 -10.45 5.60 0.94
C ARG A 45 -9.17 6.13 1.56
N THR A 46 -8.18 5.27 1.70
CA THR A 46 -7.00 5.52 2.55
C THR A 46 -6.09 6.62 1.99
N PHE A 47 -5.99 6.71 0.66
CA PHE A 47 -5.13 7.69 -0.03
C PHE A 47 -5.84 8.98 -0.42
N ALA A 48 -7.12 9.13 -0.08
CA ALA A 48 -7.88 10.32 -0.44
C ALA A 48 -7.25 11.59 0.16
N GLY A 49 -6.84 12.52 -0.71
CA GLY A 49 -6.27 13.81 -0.33
C GLY A 49 -4.77 13.81 0.00
N ILE A 50 -4.06 12.69 -0.18
CA ILE A 50 -2.60 12.64 -0.08
C ILE A 50 -1.99 13.01 -1.44
N ASP A 51 -0.87 13.75 -1.43
CA ASP A 51 -0.13 14.08 -2.65
C ASP A 51 0.38 12.80 -3.33
N MET A 52 0.13 12.67 -4.64
CA MET A 52 0.54 11.50 -5.44
C MET A 52 2.06 11.27 -5.42
N ALA A 53 2.87 12.33 -5.30
CA ALA A 53 4.32 12.20 -5.20
C ALA A 53 4.76 11.48 -3.92
N GLU A 54 3.93 11.48 -2.88
CA GLU A 54 4.16 10.77 -1.63
C GLU A 54 3.65 9.33 -1.65
N LEU A 55 2.86 8.97 -2.66
CA LEU A 55 2.21 7.67 -2.79
C LEU A 55 2.88 6.75 -3.80
N ASP A 56 3.69 7.25 -4.74
CA ASP A 56 4.38 6.45 -5.76
C ASP A 56 5.02 5.19 -5.16
N PRO A 57 4.71 3.97 -5.65
CA PRO A 57 3.96 3.61 -6.88
C PRO A 57 2.48 3.27 -6.67
N PHE A 58 1.91 3.61 -5.53
CA PHE A 58 0.52 3.32 -5.22
C PHE A 58 -0.42 4.35 -5.85
N ILE A 59 -1.55 3.84 -6.35
CA ILE A 59 -2.56 4.65 -7.06
C ILE A 59 -3.85 4.75 -6.23
N MET A 60 -4.26 3.65 -5.60
CA MET A 60 -5.47 3.58 -4.78
C MET A 60 -5.34 2.52 -3.69
N MET A 61 -6.03 2.73 -2.58
CA MET A 61 -6.18 1.74 -1.52
C MET A 61 -7.46 2.01 -0.74
N ASP A 62 -8.33 1.01 -0.75
CA ASP A 62 -9.60 1.03 -0.04
C ASP A 62 -9.65 -0.12 0.96
N GLN A 63 -10.01 0.22 2.19
CA GLN A 63 -10.40 -0.78 3.18
C GLN A 63 -11.87 -1.11 2.95
N MET A 64 -12.18 -2.39 2.76
CA MET A 64 -13.55 -2.89 2.69
C MET A 64 -14.11 -3.09 4.10
N GLY A 65 -15.40 -2.78 4.28
CA GLY A 65 -16.09 -2.96 5.56
C GLY A 65 -16.00 -1.74 6.49
N GLU A 66 -16.48 -1.91 7.72
CA GLU A 66 -16.44 -0.86 8.76
C GLU A 66 -15.21 -0.96 9.67
#